data_AF-A0A392TPM3-F1
#
_entry.id   AF-A0A392TPM3-F1
#
_cell.length_a   1.000
_cell.length_b   1.000
_cell.length_c   1.000
_cell.angle_alpha   90.00
_cell.angle_beta   90.00
_cell.angle_gamma   90.00
#
_symmetry.space_group_name_H-M   'P 1'
#
loop_
_entity.id
_entity.type
_entity.pdbx_description
1 polymer ?
#
loop_
_entity_poly.entity_id
_entity_poly.type
_entity_poly.pdbx_seq_one_letter_code
_entity_poly.pdbx_strand_id
1 'polypeptide(L)' 'MAVVVPRNTSIPYKGTCWCGTSKDNQDEALINVYEGERARATDNNLLGTFILSCLLGVPRGNLVE' A
#
# COMPACT_ATOMS: atom_id res chain seq x y z
N MET A 1 -5.97 3.46 -4.05
CA MET A 1 -4.60 3.77 -4.54
C MET A 1 -4.16 5.02 -3.82
N ALA A 2 -3.03 4.96 -3.12
CA ALA A 2 -2.47 6.11 -2.42
C ALA A 2 -1.12 6.47 -3.05
N VAL A 3 -0.89 7.75 -3.31
CA VAL A 3 0.38 8.23 -3.86
C VAL A 3 1.30 8.54 -2.69
N VAL A 4 2.34 7.71 -2.50
CA VAL A 4 3.31 7.88 -1.39
C VAL A 4 4.40 8.90 -1.75
N VAL A 5 4.86 8.86 -3.01
CA VAL A 5 5.88 9.76 -3.55
C VAL A 5 5.31 10.44 -4.80
N PRO A 6 4.99 11.74 -4.74
CA PRO A 6 4.54 12.48 -5.91
C PRO A 6 5.63 12.57 -6.97
N ARG A 7 5.23 12.74 -8.24
CA ARG A 7 6.18 12.98 -9.33
C ARG A 7 6.99 14.26 -9.08
N ASN A 8 8.26 14.25 -9.49
CA ASN A 8 9.22 15.36 -9.33
C ASN A 8 9.54 15.72 -7.87
N THR A 9 9.35 14.78 -6.93
CA THR A 9 9.80 14.96 -5.54
C THR A 9 11.34 14.92 -5.47
N SER A 10 11.96 15.90 -4.81
CA SER A 10 13.41 15.93 -4.62
C SER A 10 13.87 14.81 -3.68
N ILE A 11 14.91 14.06 -4.09
CA ILE A 11 15.54 13.05 -3.23
C ILE A 11 16.60 13.70 -2.32
N PRO A 12 16.77 13.24 -1.06
CA PRO A 12 16.09 12.10 -0.42
C PRO A 12 14.68 12.44 0.08
N TYR A 13 13.75 11.49 -0.05
CA TYR A 13 12.36 11.64 0.41
C TYR A 13 11.89 10.39 1.15
N LYS A 14 11.10 10.58 2.21
CA LYS A 14 10.44 9.52 2.97
C LYS A 14 8.95 9.83 3.03
N GLY A 15 8.14 9.02 2.34
CA GLY A 15 6.69 9.07 2.43
C GLY A 15 6.18 7.97 3.34
N THR A 16 5.14 8.26 4.10
CA THR A 16 4.38 7.28 4.88
C THR A 16 2.94 7.26 4.37
N CYS A 17 2.36 6.07 4.29
CA CYS A 17 0.95 5.91 4.00
C CYS A 17 0.39 4.90 4.99
N TRP A 18 -0.77 5.22 5.53
CA TRP A 18 -1.54 4.30 6.35
C TRP A 18 -2.18 3.24 5.45
N CYS A 19 -2.03 1.98 5.83
CA CYS A 19 -2.66 0.85 5.16
C CYS A 19 -3.59 0.17 6.17
N GLY A 20 -4.78 -0.23 5.72
CA GLY A 20 -5.78 -0.91 6.55
C GLY A 20 -6.15 -2.27 5.99
N THR A 21 -6.71 -3.14 6.83
CA THR A 21 -7.25 -4.43 6.40
C THR A 21 -8.48 -4.23 5.50
N SER A 22 -8.51 -4.91 4.36
CA SER A 22 -9.63 -4.82 3.41
C SER A 22 -10.76 -5.79 3.77
N LYS A 23 -10.46 -6.85 4.52
CA LYS A 23 -11.42 -7.87 4.99
C LYS A 23 -11.27 -8.11 6.48
N ASP A 24 -12.35 -8.56 7.11
CA ASP A 24 -12.33 -9.04 8.49
C ASP A 24 -11.46 -10.31 8.59
N ASN A 25 -10.69 -10.43 9.68
CA ASN A 25 -9.78 -11.54 9.93
C ASN A 25 -8.79 -11.80 8.78
N GLN A 26 -8.25 -10.73 8.19
CA GLN A 26 -7.26 -10.84 7.13
C GLN A 26 -5.88 -11.17 7.75
N ASP A 27 -5.41 -12.42 7.59
CA ASP A 27 -4.11 -12.89 8.07
C ASP A 27 -2.92 -12.22 7.37
N GLU A 28 -3.05 -11.96 6.06
CA GLU A 28 -1.98 -11.40 5.24
C GLU A 28 -2.49 -10.25 4.37
N ALA A 29 -1.78 -9.11 4.40
CA ALA A 29 -2.03 -7.96 3.56
C ALA A 29 -0.98 -7.86 2.45
N LEU A 30 -1.44 -7.93 1.20
CA LEU A 30 -0.61 -7.74 0.02
C LEU A 30 -0.53 -6.26 -0.32
N ILE A 31 0.69 -5.72 -0.29
CA ILE A 31 1.01 -4.34 -0.66
C ILE A 31 1.76 -4.36 -1.98
N ASN A 32 1.06 -3.99 -3.05
CA ASN A 32 1.64 -3.88 -4.38
C ASN A 32 2.12 -2.44 -4.61
N VAL A 33 3.40 -2.27 -4.94
CA VAL A 33 4.01 -0.97 -5.21
C VAL A 33 4.08 -0.74 -6.72
N TYR A 34 3.45 0.34 -7.17
CA TYR A 34 3.40 0.72 -8.57
C TYR A 34 4.09 2.07 -8.82
N GLU A 35 4.72 2.19 -9.99
CA GLU A 35 5.25 3.42 -10.55
C GLU A 35 4.38 3.87 -11.74
N GLY A 36 3.87 5.09 -11.67
CA GLY A 36 3.16 5.73 -12.76
C GLY A 36 2.12 6.74 -12.28
N GLU A 37 1.49 7.42 -13.24
CA GLU A 37 0.55 8.53 -12.99
C GLU A 37 -0.90 8.17 -13.33
N ARG A 38 -1.17 6.93 -13.76
CA ARG A 38 -2.51 6.52 -14.16
C ARG A 38 -3.37 6.25 -12.93
N ALA A 39 -4.66 6.53 -13.06
CA ALA A 39 -5.63 6.38 -11.96
C ALA A 39 -5.85 4.92 -11.52
N ARG A 40 -5.60 3.95 -12.41
CA ARG A 40 -5.75 2.51 -12.11
C ARG A 40 -4.39 1.87 -11.96
N ALA A 41 -4.24 1.06 -10.91
CA ALA A 41 -2.99 0.34 -10.63
C ALA A 41 -2.57 -0.60 -11.77
N THR A 42 -3.54 -1.22 -12.47
CA THR A 42 -3.30 -2.11 -13.62
C THR A 42 -2.61 -1.44 -14.79
N ASP A 43 -2.75 -0.13 -14.91
CA ASP A 43 -2.20 0.62 -16.04
C ASP A 43 -0.82 1.22 -15.69
N ASN A 44 -0.35 1.03 -14.45
CA ASN A 44 0.96 1.49 -13.99
C ASN A 44 1.97 0.33 -13.95
N ASN A 45 3.26 0.66 -13.82
CA ASN A 45 4.32 -0.34 -13.77
C ASN A 45 4.42 -0.95 -12.36
N LEU A 46 4.33 -2.28 -12.23
CA LEU A 46 4.50 -2.96 -10.94
C LEU A 46 6.00 -3.03 -10.60
N LEU A 47 6.41 -2.37 -9.53
CA LEU A 47 7.78 -2.42 -9.03
C LEU A 47 8.03 -3.63 -8.12
N GLY A 48 7.02 -4.02 -7.34
CA GLY A 48 7.16 -5.11 -6.39
C GLY A 48 5.92 -5.36 -5.56
N THR A 49 5.93 -6.48 -4.86
CA THR A 49 4.86 -6.89 -3.94
C THR A 49 5.46 -7.22 -2.60
N PHE A 50 4.86 -6.70 -1.54
CA PHE A 50 5.23 -6.95 -0.16
C PHE A 50 4.07 -7.65 0.53
N ILE A 51 4.39 -8.60 1.40
CA ILE A 51 3.40 -9.27 2.25
C ILE A 51 3.61 -8.75 3.66
N LEU A 52 2.57 -8.16 4.21
CA LEU A 52 2.52 -7.77 5.61
C LEU A 52 1.63 -8.78 6.35
N SER A 53 2.23 -9.57 7.23
CA SER A 53 1.49 -10.49 8.10
C SER A 53 0.78 -9.68 9.17
N CYS A 54 -0.54 -9.81 9.25
CA CYS A 54 -1.37 -9.15 10.25
C CYS A 54 -1.65 -10.10 11.42
N LEU A 55 -1.97 -9.54 12.58
CA LEU A 55 -2.38 -10.34 13.74
C LEU A 55 -3.82 -10.86 13.52
N LEU A 56 -4.04 -12.12 13.87
CA LEU A 56 -5.34 -12.80 13.80
C LEU A 56 -6.44 -12.01 14.53
N GLY A 57 -7.59 -11.83 13.89
CA GLY A 57 -8.83 -11.31 14.52
C GLY A 57 -9.03 -9.79 14.46
N VAL A 58 -8.24 -9.07 13.66
CA VAL A 58 -8.43 -7.63 13.48
C VAL A 58 -9.66 -7.36 12.58
N PRO A 59 -10.67 -6.60 13.05
CA PRO A 59 -11.82 -6.23 12.23
C PRO A 59 -11.41 -5.32 11.06
N ARG A 60 -12.20 -5.35 9.99
CA ARG A 60 -11.96 -4.58 8.77
C ARG A 60 -11.80 -3.08 9.08
N GLY A 61 -10.76 -2.46 8.52
CA GLY A 61 -10.55 -1.02 8.58
C GLY A 61 -9.69 -0.53 9.75
N ASN A 62 -9.19 -1.44 10.60
CA ASN A 62 -8.15 -1.07 11.54
C ASN A 62 -6.83 -0.79 10.80
N LEU A 63 -6.20 0.30 11.20
CA LEU A 63 -4.90 0.72 10.69
C LEU A 63 -3.85 -0.25 11.22
N VAL A 64 -3.09 -0.86 10.31
CA VAL A 64 -1.92 -1.64 10.68
C VAL A 64 -0.74 -0.69 10.56
N GLU A 65 -0.19 -0.27 11.70
CA GLU A 65 1.03 0.57 11.78
C GLU A 65 2.30 -0.24 11.51
#